data_AF-A0A965DFI3-F1
#
_entry.id   AF-A0A965DFI3-F1
#
_cell.length_a   1.000
_cell.length_b   1.000
_cell.length_c   1.000
_cell.angle_alpha   90.00
_cell.angle_beta   90.00
_cell.angle_gamma   90.00
#
_symmetry.space_group_name_H-M   'P 1'
#
loop_
_entity.id
_entity.type
_entity.pdbx_description
1 polymer ?
#
loop_
_entity_poly.entity_id
_entity_poly.type
_entity_poly.pdbx_seq_one_letter_code
_entity_poly.pdbx_strand_id
1 'polypeptide(L)'
;QDLFLCGTEILGSCLHVAGSGDFNSCLMGYVLDGKISLLAIKNKEGSIIARAVLKLLIDANGKPALLMNKIYPDLTFKEPLLKMAKIKAEKMQIPLYSIYPSKNLAILTSINCFAPFEYEDGNVLDGSKVTHGKFEVEGFLIDLD
;
A
#
# COMPACT_ATOMS: atom_id res chain seq x y z
N GLN A 1 13.48 -5.51 -8.33
CA GLN A 1 12.96 -6.55 -9.24
C GLN A 1 11.55 -6.96 -8.83
N ASP A 2 11.35 -7.39 -7.58
CA ASP A 2 10.03 -7.84 -7.06
C ASP A 2 8.88 -6.86 -7.25
N LEU A 3 9.12 -5.56 -7.12
CA LEU A 3 8.11 -4.52 -7.38
C LEU A 3 7.53 -4.60 -8.80
N PHE A 4 8.33 -4.94 -9.80
CA PHE A 4 7.86 -5.10 -11.18
C PHE A 4 7.11 -6.41 -11.41
N LEU A 5 7.38 -7.44 -10.59
CA LEU A 5 6.80 -8.79 -10.72
C LEU A 5 5.58 -9.01 -9.81
N CYS A 6 5.36 -8.12 -8.83
CA CYS A 6 4.28 -8.24 -7.84
C CYS A 6 2.88 -8.23 -8.45
N GLY A 7 2.76 -7.75 -9.69
CA GLY A 7 1.54 -7.77 -10.46
C GLY A 7 1.30 -9.03 -11.29
N THR A 8 2.38 -9.68 -11.75
CA THR A 8 2.32 -10.81 -12.67
C THR A 8 2.26 -12.17 -11.96
N GLU A 9 2.81 -12.25 -10.75
CA GLU A 9 2.93 -13.51 -10.02
C GLU A 9 1.73 -13.82 -9.10
N ILE A 10 0.83 -12.85 -8.88
CA ILE A 10 -0.28 -12.97 -7.94
C ILE A 10 -1.63 -12.84 -8.66
N LEU A 11 -2.46 -13.86 -8.52
CA LEU A 11 -3.82 -13.89 -9.06
C LEU A 11 -4.69 -12.77 -8.47
N GLY A 12 -5.49 -12.12 -9.32
CA GLY A 12 -6.42 -11.06 -8.91
C GLY A 12 -5.79 -9.67 -8.75
N SER A 13 -4.48 -9.52 -8.97
CA SER A 13 -3.84 -8.20 -9.06
C SER A 13 -4.32 -7.45 -10.31
N CYS A 14 -4.77 -6.20 -10.15
CA CYS A 14 -5.09 -5.33 -11.28
C CYS A 14 -3.83 -4.91 -12.05
N LEU A 15 -2.70 -4.84 -11.36
CA LEU A 15 -1.38 -4.54 -11.93
C LEU A 15 -0.90 -5.83 -12.61
N HIS A 16 -0.82 -5.91 -13.94
CA HIS A 16 -0.34 -7.09 -14.64
C HIS A 16 0.26 -6.66 -15.98
N VAL A 17 1.52 -7.02 -16.29
CA VAL A 17 2.22 -6.52 -17.49
C VAL A 17 1.50 -6.84 -18.81
N ALA A 18 0.79 -7.99 -18.86
CA ALA A 18 -0.05 -8.38 -19.99
C ALA A 18 -1.54 -8.00 -19.85
N GLY A 19 -1.89 -7.22 -18.81
CA GLY A 19 -3.23 -6.70 -18.57
C GLY A 19 -3.50 -5.37 -19.32
N SER A 20 -4.59 -4.67 -18.97
CA SER A 20 -4.88 -3.35 -19.56
C SER A 20 -3.77 -2.34 -19.23
N GLY A 21 -3.38 -1.53 -20.22
CA GLY A 21 -2.31 -0.54 -20.09
C GLY A 21 -2.55 0.48 -18.97
N ASP A 22 -3.81 0.78 -18.67
CA ASP A 22 -4.23 1.73 -17.63
C ASP A 22 -3.84 1.28 -16.21
N PHE A 23 -3.69 -0.02 -15.97
CA PHE A 23 -3.24 -0.53 -14.67
C PHE A 23 -1.72 -0.60 -14.56
N ASN A 24 -1.00 -0.55 -15.69
CA ASN A 24 0.45 -0.61 -15.71
C ASN A 24 1.11 0.75 -15.38
N SER A 25 0.42 1.87 -15.62
CA SER A 25 0.87 3.19 -15.16
C SER A 25 0.97 3.25 -13.63
N CYS A 26 -0.04 2.74 -12.92
CA CYS A 26 -0.05 2.66 -11.46
C CYS A 26 1.10 1.81 -10.89
N LEU A 27 1.49 0.73 -11.59
CA LEU A 27 2.62 -0.12 -11.18
C LEU A 27 3.95 0.65 -11.22
N MET A 28 4.14 1.52 -12.23
CA MET A 28 5.31 2.39 -12.31
C MET A 28 5.35 3.40 -11.15
N GLY A 29 4.18 3.72 -10.56
CA GLY A 29 3.97 4.40 -9.27
C GLY A 29 4.92 3.95 -8.21
N TYR A 30 4.87 2.66 -7.95
CA TYR A 30 5.52 2.07 -6.81
C TYR A 30 7.04 1.99 -6.95
N VAL A 31 7.53 2.03 -8.19
CA VAL A 31 8.97 1.94 -8.47
C VAL A 31 9.64 3.30 -8.37
N LEU A 32 8.97 4.34 -8.84
CA LEU A 32 9.53 5.69 -8.95
C LEU A 32 9.39 6.49 -7.66
N ASP A 33 8.56 6.03 -6.72
CA ASP A 33 8.31 6.70 -5.46
C ASP A 33 8.86 5.93 -4.25
N GLY A 34 9.92 6.47 -3.64
CA GLY A 34 10.55 5.89 -2.44
C GLY A 34 9.66 5.87 -1.20
N LYS A 35 8.49 6.51 -1.24
CA LYS A 35 7.47 6.44 -0.18
C LYS A 35 6.69 5.13 -0.19
N ILE A 36 6.82 4.34 -1.25
CA ILE A 36 6.08 3.10 -1.46
C ILE A 36 7.01 1.91 -1.23
N SER A 37 6.56 0.94 -0.44
CA SER A 37 7.29 -0.29 -0.16
C SER A 37 6.41 -1.51 -0.34
N LEU A 38 6.93 -2.55 -0.98
CA LEU A 38 6.25 -3.83 -1.12
C LEU A 38 6.52 -4.72 0.11
N LEU A 39 5.46 -5.30 0.67
CA LEU A 39 5.54 -6.48 1.53
C LEU A 39 5.19 -7.69 0.68
N ALA A 40 6.05 -8.70 0.66
CA ALA A 40 5.85 -9.90 -0.16
C ALA A 40 6.13 -11.16 0.65
N ILE A 41 5.26 -12.16 0.51
CA ILE A 41 5.51 -13.53 0.95
C ILE A 41 5.86 -14.34 -0.28
N LYS A 42 6.96 -15.09 -0.21
CA LYS A 42 7.48 -15.89 -1.32
C LYS A 42 7.41 -17.38 -1.02
N ASN A 43 7.20 -18.20 -2.04
CA ASN A 43 7.39 -19.65 -1.94
C ASN A 43 8.89 -20.02 -1.94
N LYS A 44 9.20 -21.32 -1.91
CA LYS A 44 10.58 -21.81 -1.87
C LYS A 44 11.35 -21.52 -3.15
N GLU A 45 10.62 -21.37 -4.25
CA GLU A 45 11.12 -21.09 -5.59
C GLU A 45 11.38 -19.58 -5.80
N GLY A 46 10.97 -18.73 -4.84
CA GLY A 46 11.19 -17.29 -4.86
C GLY A 46 10.07 -16.46 -5.49
N SER A 47 8.99 -17.09 -5.96
CA SER A 47 7.81 -16.43 -6.52
C SER A 47 6.93 -15.83 -5.44
N ILE A 48 6.38 -14.64 -5.69
CA ILE A 48 5.49 -13.96 -4.74
C ILE A 48 4.13 -14.65 -4.72
N ILE A 49 3.74 -15.19 -3.57
CA ILE A 49 2.44 -15.84 -3.35
C ILE A 49 1.42 -14.95 -2.63
N ALA A 50 1.89 -13.89 -1.97
CA ALA A 50 1.03 -12.88 -1.37
C ALA A 50 1.75 -11.54 -1.25
N ARG A 51 1.00 -10.43 -1.27
CA ARG A 51 1.56 -9.09 -1.09
C ARG A 51 0.63 -8.12 -0.41
N ALA A 52 1.23 -7.09 0.16
CA ALA A 52 0.59 -5.81 0.49
C ALA A 52 1.54 -4.67 0.11
N VAL A 53 0.99 -3.48 -0.09
CA VAL A 53 1.79 -2.27 -0.30
C VAL A 53 1.72 -1.42 0.97
N LEU A 54 2.87 -0.89 1.39
CA LEU A 54 2.99 0.13 2.41
C LEU A 54 3.19 1.49 1.72
N LYS A 55 2.41 2.48 2.13
CA LYS A 55 2.56 3.88 1.71
C LYS A 55 2.95 4.74 2.91
N LEU A 56 4.00 5.54 2.76
CA LEU A 56 4.35 6.58 3.72
C LEU A 56 3.53 7.84 3.44
N LEU A 57 2.69 8.21 4.41
CA LEU A 57 1.74 9.31 4.35
C LEU A 57 1.94 10.25 5.54
N ILE A 58 1.12 11.30 5.62
CA ILE A 58 1.07 12.26 6.71
C ILE A 58 -0.27 12.14 7.46
N ASP A 59 -0.21 12.04 8.78
CA ASP A 59 -1.39 12.05 9.65
C ASP A 59 -1.99 13.47 9.83
N ALA A 60 -3.12 13.55 10.53
CA ALA A 60 -3.78 14.83 10.81
C ALA A 60 -2.94 15.83 11.63
N ASN A 61 -1.88 15.37 12.31
CA ASN A 61 -0.96 16.20 13.09
C ASN A 61 0.27 16.62 12.29
N GLY A 62 0.35 16.28 11.00
CA GLY A 62 1.53 16.56 10.18
C GLY A 62 2.69 15.59 10.39
N LYS A 63 2.47 14.45 11.07
CA LYS A 63 3.51 13.46 11.36
C LYS A 63 3.48 12.31 10.34
N PRO A 64 4.62 11.68 10.05
CA PRO A 64 4.66 10.53 9.14
C PRO A 64 3.89 9.34 9.70
N ALA A 65 3.22 8.61 8.81
CA ALA A 65 2.41 7.43 9.11
C ALA A 65 2.57 6.38 7.99
N LEU A 66 2.50 5.09 8.34
CA LEU A 66 2.43 4.02 7.35
C LEU A 66 0.99 3.56 7.15
N LEU A 67 0.56 3.45 5.90
CA LEU A 67 -0.69 2.79 5.53
C LEU A 67 -0.40 1.47 4.85
N MET A 68 -0.96 0.38 5.38
CA MET A 68 -1.01 -0.91 4.72
C MET A 68 -2.27 -1.03 3.85
N ASN A 69 -2.04 -1.14 2.54
CA ASN A 69 -3.07 -1.26 1.53
C ASN A 69 -3.62 -2.70 1.43
N LYS A 70 -4.46 -2.89 0.41
CA LYS A 70 -5.08 -4.16 0.07
C LYS A 70 -4.06 -5.31 0.00
N ILE A 71 -4.51 -6.45 0.50
CA ILE A 71 -3.78 -7.71 0.53
C ILE A 71 -4.22 -8.53 -0.67
N TYR A 72 -3.25 -9.09 -1.37
CA TYR A 72 -3.45 -10.02 -2.46
C TYR A 72 -2.77 -11.36 -2.14
N PRO A 73 -3.31 -12.50 -2.62
CA PRO A 73 -4.57 -12.61 -3.38
C PRO A 73 -5.82 -12.43 -2.50
N ASP A 74 -5.72 -12.82 -1.21
CA ASP A 74 -6.82 -12.77 -0.25
C ASP A 74 -6.30 -12.65 1.20
N LEU A 75 -7.25 -12.55 2.16
CA LEU A 75 -6.97 -12.29 3.57
C LEU A 75 -6.35 -13.46 4.34
N THR A 76 -6.17 -14.64 3.73
CA THR A 76 -5.47 -15.78 4.37
C THR A 76 -4.06 -15.40 4.80
N PHE A 77 -3.43 -14.46 4.08
CA PHE A 77 -2.09 -13.96 4.36
C PHE A 77 -2.07 -12.71 5.26
N LYS A 78 -3.20 -12.32 5.84
CA LYS A 78 -3.32 -11.09 6.64
C LYS A 78 -2.35 -11.05 7.81
N GLU A 79 -2.35 -12.07 8.65
CA GLU A 79 -1.51 -12.11 9.86
C GLU A 79 -0.01 -11.99 9.55
N PRO A 80 0.60 -12.78 8.64
CA PRO A 80 2.02 -12.64 8.34
C PRO A 80 2.35 -11.28 7.69
N LEU A 81 1.50 -10.74 6.82
CA LEU A 81 1.71 -9.41 6.22
C LEU A 81 1.59 -8.29 7.26
N LEU A 82 0.60 -8.37 8.15
CA LEU A 82 0.40 -7.43 9.24
C LEU A 82 1.58 -7.44 10.21
N LYS A 83 2.11 -8.62 10.55
CA LYS A 83 3.31 -8.75 11.37
C LYS A 83 4.52 -8.04 10.74
N MET A 84 4.73 -8.21 9.43
CA MET A 84 5.81 -7.50 8.72
C MET A 84 5.59 -5.99 8.71
N ALA A 85 4.35 -5.54 8.55
CA ALA A 85 3.98 -4.12 8.61
C ALA A 85 4.24 -3.53 10.01
N LYS A 86 3.85 -4.22 11.08
CA LYS A 86 4.11 -3.81 12.48
C LYS A 86 5.61 -3.65 12.73
N ILE A 87 6.42 -4.65 12.39
CA ILE A 87 7.89 -4.59 12.54
C ILE A 87 8.48 -3.39 11.80
N LYS A 88 7.97 -3.07 10.61
CA LYS A 88 8.43 -1.91 9.83
C LYS A 88 8.06 -0.60 10.52
N ALA A 89 6.83 -0.47 10.99
CA ALA A 89 6.33 0.70 11.70
C ALA A 89 7.08 0.96 13.02
N GLU A 90 7.31 -0.09 13.82
CA GLU A 90 8.10 -0.03 15.05
C GLU A 90 9.54 0.43 14.79
N LYS A 91 10.21 -0.14 13.77
CA LYS A 91 11.57 0.25 13.37
C LYS A 91 11.64 1.72 12.93
N MET A 92 10.57 2.22 12.32
CA MET A 92 10.48 3.61 11.87
C MET A 92 9.96 4.56 12.96
N GLN A 93 9.48 4.02 14.09
CA GLN A 93 8.87 4.78 15.19
C GLN A 93 7.69 5.65 14.73
N ILE A 94 6.83 5.11 13.86
CA ILE A 94 5.66 5.79 13.31
C ILE A 94 4.40 4.93 13.41
N PRO A 95 3.20 5.53 13.47
CA PRO A 95 1.96 4.78 13.53
C PRO A 95 1.71 3.96 12.25
N LEU A 96 1.04 2.83 12.43
CA LEU A 96 0.58 1.96 11.35
C LEU A 96 -0.94 2.04 11.22
N TYR A 97 -1.41 2.19 9.99
CA TYR A 97 -2.81 2.18 9.60
C TYR A 97 -3.07 1.07 8.59
N SER A 98 -4.32 0.65 8.45
CA SER A 98 -4.75 -0.24 7.38
C SER A 98 -6.06 0.22 6.76
N ILE A 99 -6.31 -0.16 5.52
CA ILE A 99 -7.61 0.09 4.85
C ILE A 99 -8.74 -0.83 5.35
N TYR A 100 -8.42 -1.85 6.16
CA TYR A 100 -9.42 -2.74 6.73
C TYR A 100 -10.05 -2.10 7.97
N PRO A 101 -11.40 -2.13 8.08
CA PRO A 101 -12.11 -1.54 9.21
C PRO A 101 -11.59 -2.00 10.57
N SER A 102 -11.29 -1.04 11.44
CA SER A 102 -10.93 -1.24 12.85
C SER A 102 -11.47 -0.08 13.70
N LYS A 103 -11.09 -0.01 14.97
CA LYS A 103 -11.35 1.17 15.81
C LYS A 103 -10.36 2.28 15.42
N ASN A 104 -10.76 3.55 15.56
CA ASN A 104 -9.91 4.73 15.30
C ASN A 104 -9.61 4.97 13.80
N LEU A 105 -10.64 5.46 13.08
CA LEU A 105 -10.49 5.98 11.73
C LEU A 105 -9.75 7.32 11.75
N ALA A 106 -8.81 7.50 10.81
CA ALA A 106 -8.10 8.75 10.55
C ALA A 106 -8.00 9.01 9.05
N ILE A 107 -7.85 10.29 8.69
CA ILE A 107 -7.52 10.71 7.33
C ILE A 107 -6.01 10.86 7.24
N LEU A 108 -5.42 10.22 6.23
CA LEU A 108 -4.01 10.32 5.88
C LEU A 108 -3.87 11.05 4.56
N THR A 109 -2.81 11.84 4.43
CA THR A 109 -2.56 12.64 3.23
C THR A 109 -1.23 12.30 2.58
N SER A 110 -1.17 12.35 1.25
CA SER A 110 0.09 12.10 0.52
C SER A 110 1.09 13.22 0.80
N ILE A 111 2.35 12.83 1.00
CA ILE A 111 3.49 13.73 0.81
C ILE A 111 3.62 13.94 -0.70
N ASN A 112 3.77 15.18 -1.16
CA ASN A 112 3.94 15.54 -2.59
C ASN A 112 4.65 14.44 -3.41
N CYS A 113 4.09 14.11 -4.57
CA CYS A 113 4.63 13.06 -5.42
C CYS A 113 5.12 13.59 -6.75
N PHE A 114 6.28 13.08 -7.18
CA PHE A 114 6.81 13.31 -8.53
C PHE A 114 6.27 12.29 -9.55
N ALA A 115 5.52 11.28 -9.09
CA ALA A 115 4.89 10.25 -9.90
C ALA A 115 3.38 10.57 -10.07
N PRO A 116 2.96 11.15 -11.21
CA PRO A 116 1.56 11.58 -11.41
C PRO A 116 0.55 10.43 -11.33
N PHE A 117 0.99 9.21 -11.60
CA PHE A 117 0.19 7.99 -11.59
C PHE A 117 -0.08 7.42 -10.18
N GLU A 118 0.54 7.94 -9.11
CA GLU A 118 0.18 7.54 -7.74
C GLU A 118 -1.31 7.81 -7.44
N TYR A 119 -1.85 8.87 -8.04
CA TYR A 119 -3.20 9.36 -7.81
C TYR A 119 -4.29 8.65 -8.64
N GLU A 120 -3.90 7.88 -9.65
CA GLU A 120 -4.83 7.12 -10.50
C GLU A 120 -5.31 5.83 -9.81
N ASP A 121 -4.47 5.23 -8.96
CA ASP A 121 -4.73 3.96 -8.26
C ASP A 121 -5.71 4.07 -7.07
N GLY A 122 -6.08 5.28 -6.68
CA GLY A 122 -6.87 5.52 -5.46
C GLY A 122 -8.38 5.24 -5.58
N ASN A 123 -8.96 5.36 -6.77
CA ASN A 123 -10.35 5.81 -6.84
C ASN A 123 -11.46 4.76 -6.60
N VAL A 124 -11.18 3.50 -6.29
CA VAL A 124 -12.25 2.47 -6.34
C VAL A 124 -12.37 1.57 -5.11
N LEU A 125 -11.36 1.45 -4.24
CA LEU A 125 -11.40 0.42 -3.17
C LEU A 125 -11.02 0.88 -1.76
N ASP A 126 -10.40 2.04 -1.56
CA ASP A 126 -9.88 2.50 -0.26
C ASP A 126 -10.48 3.84 0.22
N GLY A 127 -11.50 4.35 -0.48
CA GLY A 127 -12.14 5.62 -0.14
C GLY A 127 -11.28 6.85 -0.41
N SER A 128 -10.15 6.70 -1.10
CA SER A 128 -9.25 7.81 -1.37
C SER A 128 -9.77 8.79 -2.42
N LYS A 129 -9.34 10.04 -2.29
CA LYS A 129 -9.84 11.19 -3.06
C LYS A 129 -8.70 12.16 -3.31
N VAL A 130 -8.74 12.85 -4.45
CA VAL A 130 -7.87 14.01 -4.68
C VAL A 130 -8.68 15.28 -4.41
N THR A 131 -8.35 16.00 -3.34
CA THR A 131 -8.99 17.27 -2.96
C THR A 131 -7.93 18.37 -2.92
N HIS A 132 -8.19 19.49 -3.61
CA HIS A 132 -7.25 20.63 -3.68
C HIS A 132 -5.79 20.25 -4.06
N GLY A 133 -5.62 19.26 -4.94
CA GLY A 133 -4.30 18.78 -5.36
C GLY A 133 -3.58 17.89 -4.35
N LYS A 134 -4.26 17.43 -3.29
CA LYS A 134 -3.73 16.47 -2.31
C LYS A 134 -4.51 15.18 -2.38
N PHE A 135 -3.80 14.06 -2.29
CA PHE A 135 -4.42 12.76 -2.11
C PHE A 135 -4.69 12.50 -0.65
N GLU A 136 -5.92 12.11 -0.36
CA GLU A 136 -6.41 11.79 0.98
C GLU A 136 -6.94 10.37 0.98
N VAL A 137 -6.68 9.61 2.04
CA VAL A 137 -7.15 8.22 2.19
C VAL A 137 -7.55 7.95 3.64
N GLU A 138 -8.61 7.17 3.79
CA GLU A 138 -9.08 6.70 5.09
C GLU A 138 -8.24 5.52 5.56
N GLY A 139 -7.73 5.61 6.79
CA GLY A 139 -6.93 4.58 7.41
C GLY A 139 -7.40 4.30 8.84
N PHE A 140 -7.48 3.04 9.20
CA PHE A 140 -7.79 2.59 10.55
C PHE A 140 -6.52 2.29 11.32
N LEU A 141 -6.34 2.91 12.48
CA LEU A 141 -5.13 2.72 13.30
C LEU A 141 -5.00 1.25 13.72
N ILE A 142 -3.78 0.74 13.70
CA ILE A 142 -3.42 -0.59 14.15
C ILE A 142 -2.58 -0.47 15.43
N ASP A 143 -3.04 -1.11 16.49
CA ASP A 143 -2.29 -1.24 17.74
C ASP A 143 -1.04 -2.10 17.47
N LEU A 144 0.13 -1.60 17.87
CA LEU A 144 1.41 -2.30 17.64
C LEU A 144 1.66 -3.41 18.68
N ASP A 145 0.96 -3.35 19.82
CA ASP A 145 0.96 -4.31 20.94
C ASP A 145 0.89 -5.80 20.53
#